data_AF-A0A0L7MB85-F1
#
_entry.id   AF-A0A0L7MB85-F1
#
_cell.length_a   1.000
_cell.length_b   1.000
_cell.length_c   1.000
_cell.angle_alpha   90.00
_cell.angle_beta   90.00
_cell.angle_gamma   90.00
#
_symmetry.space_group_name_H-M   'P 1'
#
loop_
_entity.id
_entity.type
_entity.pdbx_description
1 polymer ?
#
loop_
_entity_poly.entity_id
_entity_poly.type
_entity_poly.pdbx_seq_one_letter_code
_entity_poly.pdbx_strand_id
1 'polypeptide(L)'
;MSRRPLSIVSVFATAAAVAVLAMPGMASAAHEHPANNEQGVTIHPEHFVSQTTRDQVRAETADAMKTGRLSYGESNFPNFAPPAGPGKTRDQVRAETAEAMKNGRLSYGESNFPNFASPAGPGKTREEVINELLRESPAAREARLQFIAR
;
A
#
# COMPACT_ATOMS: atom_id res chain seq x y z
N MET A 1 61.07 -77.41 12.31
CA MET A 1 62.21 -76.47 12.32
C MET A 1 61.94 -75.36 11.32
N SER A 2 61.58 -74.16 11.77
CA SER A 2 62.23 -72.89 11.39
C SER A 2 61.50 -71.73 12.08
N ARG A 3 62.26 -70.71 12.45
CA ARG A 3 61.94 -69.66 13.43
C ARG A 3 61.90 -68.28 12.73
N ARG A 4 61.08 -67.39 13.33
CA ARG A 4 61.28 -65.91 13.51
C ARG A 4 60.98 -64.96 12.32
N PRO A 5 60.84 -63.64 12.58
CA PRO A 5 60.18 -62.93 13.69
C PRO A 5 59.29 -61.76 13.21
N LEU A 6 58.49 -61.18 14.11
CA LEU A 6 57.72 -59.95 13.88
C LEU A 6 58.62 -58.81 13.37
N SER A 7 58.12 -58.03 12.40
CA SER A 7 58.67 -56.72 12.07
C SER A 7 57.60 -55.64 12.25
N ILE A 8 57.86 -54.80 13.24
CA ILE A 8 57.19 -53.54 13.55
C ILE A 8 57.57 -52.56 12.44
N VAL A 9 56.71 -52.37 11.44
CA VAL A 9 56.86 -51.24 10.51
C VAL A 9 55.47 -50.71 10.14
N SER A 10 55.21 -49.48 10.58
CA SER A 10 54.35 -48.48 9.93
C SER A 10 52.84 -48.77 9.98
N VAL A 11 52.13 -48.46 11.07
CA VAL A 11 51.51 -47.13 11.30
C VAL A 11 51.66 -46.19 10.10
N PHE A 12 50.55 -45.92 9.40
CA PHE A 12 50.14 -44.67 8.73
C PHE A 12 49.27 -44.98 7.50
N ALA A 13 48.23 -44.14 7.30
CA ALA A 13 47.31 -44.09 6.16
C ALA A 13 46.19 -45.17 6.18
N THR A 14 44.90 -44.87 6.06
CA THR A 14 44.21 -43.65 5.63
C THR A 14 42.73 -43.82 5.99
N ALA A 15 42.14 -42.79 6.62
CA ALA A 15 40.71 -42.67 6.82
C ALA A 15 40.02 -42.30 5.51
N ALA A 16 39.11 -43.14 5.00
CA ALA A 16 38.09 -42.75 4.01
C ALA A 16 37.15 -43.92 3.71
N ALA A 17 36.03 -44.07 4.44
CA ALA A 17 34.89 -44.87 3.95
C ALA A 17 33.56 -44.73 4.73
N VAL A 18 33.28 -43.66 5.50
CA VAL A 18 31.95 -43.50 6.12
C VAL A 18 31.52 -42.03 6.16
N ALA A 19 31.11 -41.48 5.01
CA ALA A 19 30.49 -40.15 4.96
C ALA A 19 29.48 -39.98 3.81
N VAL A 20 28.82 -41.05 3.37
CA VAL A 20 27.87 -41.00 2.24
C VAL A 20 26.39 -40.96 2.68
N LEU A 21 26.08 -41.02 3.97
CA LEU A 21 24.70 -41.21 4.47
C LEU A 21 24.12 -40.06 5.32
N ALA A 22 24.68 -38.85 5.23
CA ALA A 22 24.22 -37.70 6.02
C ALA A 22 24.02 -36.42 5.20
N MET A 23 23.58 -36.52 3.95
CA MET A 23 23.06 -35.37 3.22
C MET A 23 21.53 -35.44 3.15
N PRO A 24 20.80 -34.67 3.97
CA PRO A 24 19.45 -34.28 3.62
C PRO A 24 19.50 -33.53 2.29
N GLY A 25 18.84 -34.07 1.27
CA GLY A 25 18.61 -33.36 0.02
C GLY A 25 17.84 -32.08 0.32
N MET A 26 18.52 -30.94 0.26
CA MET A 26 17.89 -29.62 0.24
C MET A 26 17.12 -29.51 -1.08
N ALA A 27 15.87 -29.97 -1.10
CA ALA A 27 14.92 -29.56 -2.11
C ALA A 27 14.60 -28.09 -1.86
N SER A 28 15.43 -27.19 -2.40
CA SER A 28 15.03 -25.80 -2.55
C SER A 28 13.89 -25.81 -3.57
N ALA A 29 12.67 -25.50 -3.12
CA ALA A 29 11.64 -25.05 -4.05
C ALA A 29 12.13 -23.72 -4.60
N ALA A 30 12.86 -23.75 -5.71
CA ALA A 30 13.08 -22.56 -6.50
C ALA A 30 11.68 -22.03 -6.81
N HIS A 31 11.40 -20.81 -6.37
CA HIS A 31 10.18 -20.12 -6.75
C HIS A 31 10.33 -19.81 -8.23
N GLU A 32 9.99 -20.78 -9.08
CA GLU A 32 9.96 -20.66 -10.53
C GLU A 32 8.83 -19.70 -10.90
N HIS A 33 9.09 -18.41 -10.77
CA HIS A 33 8.33 -17.45 -11.54
C HIS A 33 8.92 -17.50 -12.97
N PRO A 34 8.12 -17.85 -13.99
CA PRO A 34 8.51 -17.54 -15.36
C PRO A 34 8.85 -16.05 -15.39
N ALA A 35 9.96 -15.72 -16.04
CA ALA A 35 10.65 -14.44 -15.95
C ALA A 35 9.71 -13.22 -15.81
N ASN A 36 10.19 -12.18 -15.14
CA ASN A 36 9.51 -10.88 -15.00
C ASN A 36 9.33 -10.09 -16.33
N ASN A 37 9.38 -10.79 -17.46
CA ASN A 37 9.39 -10.27 -18.82
C ASN A 37 8.01 -10.23 -19.47
N GLU A 38 6.93 -10.28 -18.67
CA GLU A 38 5.53 -10.20 -19.13
C GLU A 38 5.11 -11.30 -20.12
N GLN A 39 5.89 -12.38 -20.25
CA GLN A 39 5.51 -13.50 -21.11
C GLN A 39 4.17 -14.09 -20.64
N GLY A 40 3.14 -13.94 -21.49
CA GLY A 40 1.77 -14.38 -21.21
C GLY A 40 0.78 -13.25 -20.90
N VAL A 41 1.23 -12.00 -20.77
CA VAL A 41 0.31 -10.85 -20.60
C VAL A 41 -0.32 -10.50 -21.95
N THR A 42 -1.63 -10.66 -22.05
CA THR A 42 -2.43 -10.13 -23.18
C THR A 42 -2.90 -8.73 -22.80
N ILE A 43 -2.41 -7.72 -23.53
CA ILE A 43 -2.83 -6.33 -23.32
C ILE A 43 -4.07 -6.10 -24.17
N HIS A 44 -5.12 -5.57 -23.55
CA HIS A 44 -6.36 -5.13 -24.19
C HIS A 44 -6.37 -3.60 -24.25
N PRO A 45 -5.90 -2.98 -25.36
CA PRO A 45 -5.73 -1.53 -25.46
C PRO A 45 -7.05 -0.75 -25.25
N GLU A 46 -8.19 -1.39 -25.53
CA GLU A 46 -9.54 -0.86 -25.32
C GLU A 46 -9.91 -0.64 -23.84
N HIS A 47 -9.17 -1.21 -22.89
CA HIS A 47 -9.53 -1.19 -21.46
C HIS A 47 -8.54 -0.46 -20.57
N PHE A 48 -7.27 -0.35 -20.96
CA PHE A 48 -6.28 0.42 -20.20
C PHE A 48 -5.07 0.81 -21.05
N VAL A 49 -4.82 2.13 -21.16
CA VAL A 49 -3.58 2.68 -21.68
C VAL A 49 -2.84 3.30 -20.51
N SER A 50 -1.62 2.82 -20.20
CA SER A 50 -0.80 3.43 -19.18
C SER A 50 -0.44 4.85 -19.61
N GLN A 51 -0.78 5.84 -18.78
CA GLN A 51 -0.38 7.24 -19.00
C GLN A 51 1.07 7.50 -18.58
N THR A 52 1.71 6.54 -17.90
CA THR A 52 3.09 6.65 -17.42
C THR A 52 3.97 5.54 -17.97
N THR A 53 5.24 5.87 -18.23
CA THR A 53 6.24 4.87 -18.64
C THR A 53 6.83 4.18 -17.41
N ARG A 54 7.37 2.97 -17.60
CA ARG A 54 8.08 2.25 -16.53
C ARG A 54 9.22 3.08 -15.93
N ASP A 55 9.91 3.88 -16.75
CA ASP A 55 11.00 4.73 -16.28
C ASP A 55 10.50 5.92 -15.45
N GLN A 56 9.34 6.48 -15.79
CA GLN A 56 8.69 7.51 -14.96
C GLN A 56 8.28 6.94 -13.60
N VAL A 57 7.68 5.75 -13.58
CA VAL A 57 7.29 5.08 -12.34
C VAL A 57 8.54 4.79 -11.48
N ARG A 58 9.65 4.36 -12.09
CA ARG A 58 10.92 4.16 -11.38
C ARG A 58 11.48 5.46 -10.80
N ALA A 59 11.44 6.55 -11.57
CA ALA A 59 11.90 7.86 -11.12
C ALA A 59 11.06 8.40 -9.95
N GLU A 60 9.73 8.30 -10.05
CA GLU A 60 8.81 8.71 -8.98
C GLU A 60 8.99 7.85 -7.72
N THR A 61 9.16 6.53 -7.90
CA THR A 61 9.42 5.61 -6.77
C THR A 61 10.71 5.99 -6.05
N ALA A 62 11.78 6.29 -6.79
CA ALA A 62 13.06 6.71 -6.22
C ALA A 62 12.95 8.06 -5.46
N ASP A 63 12.21 9.02 -6.02
CA ASP A 63 11.94 10.30 -5.35
C ASP A 63 11.12 10.10 -4.06
N ALA A 64 10.09 9.27 -4.12
CA ALA A 64 9.25 8.96 -2.96
C ALA A 64 10.03 8.24 -1.84
N MET A 65 10.98 7.37 -2.19
CA MET A 65 11.90 6.76 -1.22
C MET A 65 12.83 7.81 -0.60
N LYS A 66 13.43 8.68 -1.42
CA LYS A 66 14.35 9.74 -0.96
C LYS A 66 13.69 10.76 -0.05
N THR A 67 12.45 11.13 -0.38
CA THR A 67 11.65 12.11 0.38
C THR A 67 10.96 11.50 1.59
N GLY A 68 11.10 10.19 1.82
CA GLY A 68 10.43 9.49 2.91
C GLY A 68 8.91 9.50 2.75
N ARG A 69 8.39 9.53 1.51
CA ARG A 69 6.97 9.39 1.19
C ARG A 69 6.57 7.93 0.96
N LEU A 70 7.54 7.05 0.70
CA LEU A 70 7.35 5.63 0.48
C LEU A 70 8.13 4.82 1.51
N SER A 71 7.42 3.95 2.24
CA SER A 71 8.04 2.94 3.09
C SER A 71 8.44 1.71 2.29
N TYR A 72 9.63 1.18 2.58
CA TYR A 72 10.09 -0.08 2.03
C TYR A 72 10.82 -0.87 3.11
N GLY A 73 10.41 -2.12 3.31
CA GLY A 73 10.89 -2.96 4.40
C GLY A 73 10.41 -2.50 5.78
N GLU A 74 10.98 -3.09 6.83
CA GLU A 74 10.54 -2.88 8.22
C GLU A 74 11.16 -1.62 8.87
N SER A 75 12.12 -0.96 8.20
CA SER A 75 12.94 0.11 8.82
C SER A 75 12.80 1.49 8.19
N ASN A 76 11.94 1.68 7.19
CA ASN A 76 11.84 2.95 6.47
C ASN A 76 10.42 3.55 6.55
N PHE A 77 9.93 3.84 7.75
CA PHE A 77 8.66 4.56 7.88
C PHE A 77 8.76 5.95 7.24
N PRO A 78 7.71 6.42 6.56
CA PRO A 78 7.71 7.77 6.05
C PRO A 78 7.95 8.74 7.21
N ASN A 79 8.99 9.57 7.08
CA ASN A 79 9.15 10.71 7.96
C ASN A 79 7.98 11.64 7.65
N PHE A 80 6.90 11.52 8.41
CA PHE A 80 5.86 12.53 8.45
C PHE A 80 6.55 13.82 8.90
N ALA A 81 6.96 14.63 7.93
CA ALA A 81 7.43 15.97 8.21
C ALA A 81 6.32 16.62 9.05
N PRO A 82 6.62 17.10 10.27
CA PRO A 82 5.62 17.78 11.07
C PRO A 82 5.02 18.90 10.21
N PRO A 83 3.70 19.13 10.28
CA PRO A 83 3.02 20.11 9.43
C PRO A 83 3.79 21.44 9.46
N ALA A 84 4.02 22.02 8.29
CA ALA A 84 4.79 23.26 8.16
C ALA A 84 4.01 24.41 8.83
N GLY A 85 4.37 24.73 10.07
CA GLY A 85 3.79 25.82 10.84
C GLY A 85 3.75 25.52 12.33
N PRO A 86 3.58 26.54 13.19
CA PRO A 86 3.30 26.30 14.60
C PRO A 86 2.01 25.46 14.71
N GLY A 87 2.10 24.28 15.33
CA GLY A 87 0.93 23.47 15.62
C GLY A 87 -0.07 24.23 16.50
N LYS A 88 -1.35 23.84 16.47
CA LYS A 88 -2.38 24.45 17.31
C LYS A 88 -1.98 24.33 18.79
N THR A 89 -2.13 25.41 19.55
CA THR A 89 -1.92 25.34 21.00
C THR A 89 -3.03 24.50 21.64
N ARG A 90 -2.78 23.97 22.83
CA ARG A 90 -3.79 23.22 23.59
C ARG A 90 -5.07 24.03 23.80
N ASP A 91 -4.93 25.35 23.97
CA ASP A 91 -6.07 26.25 24.16
C ASP A 91 -6.87 26.44 22.87
N GLN A 92 -6.19 26.57 21.72
CA GLN A 92 -6.86 26.63 20.41
C GLN A 92 -7.64 25.34 20.12
N VAL A 93 -7.03 24.17 20.39
CA VAL A 93 -7.71 22.88 20.22
C VAL A 93 -8.93 22.77 21.13
N ARG A 94 -8.83 23.23 22.39
CA ARG A 94 -9.95 23.25 23.32
C ARG A 94 -11.08 24.17 22.86
N ALA A 95 -10.75 25.36 22.36
CA ALA A 95 -11.74 26.31 21.86
C ALA A 95 -12.50 25.75 20.65
N GLU A 96 -11.79 25.20 19.67
CA GLU A 96 -12.39 24.60 18.48
C GLU A 96 -13.21 23.35 18.81
N THR A 97 -12.73 22.52 19.74
CA THR A 97 -13.49 21.35 20.22
C THR A 97 -14.80 21.80 20.88
N ALA A 98 -14.76 22.82 21.75
CA ALA A 98 -15.95 23.36 22.39
C ALA A 98 -16.94 23.96 21.39
N GLU A 99 -16.45 24.65 20.36
CA GLU A 99 -17.28 25.19 19.28
C GLU A 99 -17.93 24.07 18.46
N ALA A 100 -17.17 23.04 18.09
CA ALA A 100 -17.67 21.93 17.32
C ALA A 100 -18.68 21.07 18.12
N MET A 101 -18.52 20.97 19.45
CA MET A 101 -19.53 20.37 20.34
C MET A 101 -20.81 21.20 20.38
N LYS A 102 -20.73 22.53 20.52
CA LYS A 102 -21.90 23.43 20.49
C LYS A 102 -22.66 23.34 19.18
N ASN A 103 -21.94 23.24 18.07
CA ASN A 103 -22.51 23.17 16.73
C ASN A 103 -22.97 21.75 16.33
N GLY A 104 -22.90 20.77 17.23
CA GLY A 104 -23.28 19.38 16.93
C GLY A 104 -22.40 18.68 15.90
N ARG A 105 -21.23 19.25 15.58
CA ARG A 105 -20.28 18.73 14.59
C ARG A 105 -19.40 17.60 15.13
N LEU A 106 -19.39 17.41 16.45
CA LEU A 106 -18.64 16.35 17.12
C LEU A 106 -19.58 15.34 17.79
N SER A 107 -19.32 14.07 17.48
CA SER A 107 -19.89 12.93 18.18
C SER A 107 -19.00 12.54 19.35
N TYR A 108 -19.58 12.29 20.52
CA TYR A 108 -18.85 11.73 21.66
C TYR A 108 -19.72 10.69 22.36
N GLY A 109 -19.18 9.47 22.50
CA GLY A 109 -19.94 8.32 22.99
C GLY A 109 -21.00 7.83 22.01
N GLU A 110 -21.69 6.76 22.40
CA GLU A 110 -22.66 6.03 21.56
C GLU A 110 -24.00 6.76 21.38
N SER A 111 -24.26 7.79 22.21
CA SER A 111 -25.54 8.49 22.30
C SER A 111 -25.59 9.84 21.59
N ASN A 112 -24.48 10.31 21.01
CA ASN A 112 -24.40 11.65 20.44
C ASN A 112 -23.95 11.59 18.99
N PHE A 113 -24.80 11.11 18.08
CA PHE A 113 -24.53 11.21 16.65
C PHE A 113 -24.42 12.69 16.27
N PRO A 114 -23.45 13.07 15.41
CA PRO A 114 -23.35 14.44 14.98
C PRO A 114 -24.66 14.76 14.27
N ASN A 115 -25.38 15.76 14.79
CA ASN A 115 -26.47 16.35 14.04
C ASN A 115 -25.78 17.02 12.85
N PHE A 116 -25.75 16.35 11.71
CA PHE A 116 -25.47 17.01 10.44
C PHE A 116 -26.46 18.16 10.40
N ALA A 117 -25.96 19.38 10.63
CA ALA A 117 -26.78 20.56 10.61
C ALA A 117 -27.57 20.48 9.30
N SER A 118 -28.89 20.37 9.40
CA SER A 118 -29.75 20.47 8.23
C SER A 118 -29.26 21.68 7.45
N PRO A 119 -29.05 21.55 6.12
CA PRO A 119 -28.51 22.65 5.33
C PRO A 119 -29.27 23.92 5.69
N ALA A 120 -28.55 25.02 5.95
CA ALA A 120 -29.12 26.28 6.37
C ALA A 120 -29.97 26.87 5.23
N GLY A 121 -31.19 26.38 5.08
CA GLY A 121 -32.12 26.68 4.01
C GLY A 121 -33.21 25.62 3.94
N PRO A 122 -34.38 25.92 3.36
CA PRO A 122 -35.34 24.88 3.03
C PRO A 122 -34.66 23.89 2.09
N GLY A 123 -34.35 22.70 2.59
CA GLY A 123 -33.83 21.62 1.75
C GLY A 123 -34.85 21.34 0.65
N LYS A 124 -34.39 21.13 -0.59
CA LYS A 124 -35.28 20.75 -1.68
C LYS A 124 -35.90 19.39 -1.35
N THR A 125 -37.22 19.31 -1.45
CA THR A 125 -37.95 18.05 -1.42
C THR A 125 -37.56 17.18 -2.61
N ARG A 126 -37.78 15.88 -2.50
CA ARG A 126 -37.52 14.95 -3.60
C ARG A 126 -38.29 15.34 -4.87
N GLU A 127 -39.55 15.74 -4.72
CA GLU A 127 -40.40 16.23 -5.80
C GLU A 127 -39.86 17.51 -6.45
N GLU A 128 -39.31 18.45 -5.68
CA GLU A 128 -38.69 19.66 -6.23
C GLU A 128 -37.44 19.33 -7.06
N VAL A 129 -36.60 18.40 -6.58
CA VAL A 129 -35.43 17.92 -7.32
C VAL A 129 -35.85 17.24 -8.63
N ILE A 130 -36.91 16.41 -8.59
CA ILE A 130 -37.44 15.76 -9.78
C ILE A 130 -37.96 16.79 -10.79
N ASN A 131 -38.72 17.80 -10.33
CA ASN A 131 -39.25 18.85 -11.19
C ASN A 131 -38.15 19.71 -11.82
N GLU A 132 -37.06 19.96 -11.08
CA GLU A 132 -35.88 20.66 -11.59
C GLU A 132 -35.18 19.86 -12.70
N LEU A 133 -34.96 18.56 -12.48
CA LEU A 133 -34.37 17.67 -13.49
C LEU A 133 -35.26 17.52 -14.74
N LEU A 134 -36.58 17.55 -14.58
CA LEU A 134 -37.53 17.48 -15.70
C LEU A 134 -37.60 18.78 -16.52
N ARG A 135 -37.33 19.93 -15.90
CA ARG A 135 -37.30 21.24 -16.58
C ARG A 135 -35.92 21.60 -17.13
N GLU A 136 -34.89 20.81 -16.82
CA GLU A 136 -33.52 20.99 -17.33
C GLU A 136 -33.54 20.90 -18.87
N SER A 137 -32.97 21.90 -19.54
CA SER A 137 -32.83 21.86 -21.00
C SER A 137 -31.77 20.82 -21.41
N PRO A 138 -31.84 20.25 -22.63
CA PRO A 138 -30.84 19.28 -23.09
C PRO A 138 -29.40 19.80 -22.97
N ALA A 139 -29.17 21.07 -23.33
CA ALA A 139 -27.84 21.70 -23.23
C ALA A 139 -27.36 21.85 -21.77
N ALA A 140 -28.25 22.18 -20.84
CA ALA A 140 -27.91 22.27 -19.42
C ALA A 140 -27.56 20.89 -18.83
N ARG A 141 -28.33 19.86 -19.23
CA ARG A 141 -28.07 18.47 -18.86
C ARG A 141 -26.73 17.98 -19.38
N GLU A 142 -26.40 18.28 -20.62
CA GLU A 142 -25.09 17.94 -21.22
C GLU A 142 -23.94 18.62 -20.47
N ALA A 143 -24.06 19.91 -20.16
CA ALA A 143 -23.06 20.63 -19.37
C ALA A 143 -22.84 20.01 -17.98
N ARG A 144 -23.92 19.61 -17.30
CA ARG A 144 -23.84 18.90 -16.01
C ARG A 144 -23.15 17.55 -16.14
N LEU A 145 -23.45 16.77 -17.18
CA LEU A 145 -22.81 15.48 -17.42
C LEU A 145 -21.33 15.63 -17.77
N GLN A 146 -20.96 16.64 -18.56
CA GLN A 146 -19.56 16.93 -18.86
C GLN A 146 -18.78 17.39 -17.62
N PHE A 147 -19.40 18.16 -16.73
CA PHE A 147 -18.79 18.55 -15.46
C PHE A 147 -18.52 17.35 -14.55
N ILE A 148 -19.43 16.37 -14.50
CA ILE A 148 -19.27 15.14 -13.69
C ILE A 148 -18.25 14.17 -14.31
N ALA A 149 -18.06 14.21 -15.63
CA ALA A 149 -17.13 13.34 -16.34
C ALA A 149 -15.66 13.79 -16.28
N ARG A 150 -15.35 14.88 -15.56
CA ARG A 150 -14.00 15.44 -15.37
C ARG A 150 -13.44 15.08 -13.99
#